data_AF-A0A0J7Y1F1-F1
#
_entry.id   AF-A0A0J7Y1F1-F1
#
_cell.length_a   1.000
_cell.length_b   1.000
_cell.length_c   1.000
_cell.angle_alpha   90.00
_cell.angle_beta   90.00
_cell.angle_gamma   90.00
#
_symmetry.space_group_name_H-M   'P 1'
#
loop_
_entity.id
_entity.type
_entity.pdbx_description
1 polymer ?
#
loop_
_entity_poly.entity_id
_entity_poly.type
_entity_poly.pdbx_seq_one_letter_code
_entity_poly.pdbx_strand_id
1 'polypeptide(L)' 'MKRTPRKILILLVLLALGAVAWHFGLFRAGDCLIQGGRWNGDAGFCRLDSLARPAE' A
#
# COMPACT_ATOMS: atom_id res chain seq x y z
N MET A 1 21.12 -6.92 -31.24
CA MET A 1 19.89 -7.49 -30.64
C MET A 1 19.09 -6.38 -29.94
N LYS A 2 17.83 -6.16 -30.35
CA LYS A 2 16.93 -5.11 -29.84
C LYS A 2 16.78 -5.23 -28.32
N ARG A 3 17.19 -4.20 -27.56
CA ARG A 3 17.07 -4.12 -26.08
C ARG A 3 15.62 -3.94 -25.57
N THR A 4 14.65 -4.01 -26.47
CA THR A 4 13.21 -3.82 -26.20
C THR A 4 12.58 -4.84 -25.23
N PRO A 5 12.95 -6.14 -25.19
CA PRO A 5 12.22 -7.11 -24.36
C PRO A 5 12.45 -6.87 -22.86
N ARG A 6 13.63 -6.35 -22.47
CA ARG A 6 13.94 -6.10 -21.05
C ARG A 6 13.09 -4.99 -20.45
N LYS A 7 12.80 -3.93 -21.21
CA LYS A 7 11.95 -2.83 -20.74
C LYS A 7 10.50 -3.27 -20.55
N ILE A 8 10.00 -4.11 -21.46
CA ILE A 8 8.64 -4.68 -21.37
C ILE A 8 8.54 -5.58 -20.14
N LEU A 9 9.54 -6.44 -19.89
CA LEU A 9 9.56 -7.28 -18.71
C LEU A 9 9.54 -6.45 -17.41
N ILE A 10 10.33 -5.38 -17.33
CA ILE A 10 10.33 -4.47 -16.17
C ILE A 10 8.94 -3.85 -15.97
N LEU A 11 8.30 -3.36 -17.03
CA LEU A 11 6.95 -2.79 -16.94
C LEU A 11 5.92 -3.80 -16.45
N LEU A 12 5.96 -5.04 -16.95
CA LEU A 12 5.06 -6.11 -16.50
C LEU A 12 5.27 -6.44 -15.02
N VAL A 13 6.52 -6.48 -14.56
CA VAL A 13 6.83 -6.71 -13.15
C VAL A 13 6.30 -5.58 -12.27
N LEU A 14 6.50 -4.32 -12.66
CA LEU A 14 5.98 -3.17 -11.90
C LEU A 14 4.45 -3.16 -11.84
N LEU A 15 3.77 -3.47 -12.94
CA LEU A 15 2.31 -3.59 -12.98
C LEU A 15 1.81 -4.71 -12.07
N ALA A 16 2.46 -5.88 -12.10
CA ALA A 16 2.10 -6.99 -11.24
C ALA A 16 2.29 -6.64 -9.75
N LEU A 17 3.41 -6.01 -9.39
CA LEU A 17 3.65 -5.55 -8.02
C LEU A 17 2.62 -4.52 -7.56
N GLY A 18 2.27 -3.56 -8.43
CA GLY A 18 1.23 -2.58 -8.15
C GLY A 18 -0.14 -3.22 -7.94
N ALA A 19 -0.52 -4.19 -8.77
CA ALA A 19 -1.79 -4.91 -8.65
C ALA A 19 -1.87 -5.72 -7.35
N VAL A 20 -0.79 -6.41 -6.98
CA VAL A 20 -0.68 -7.13 -5.70
C VAL A 20 -0.80 -6.15 -4.53
N ALA A 21 -0.06 -5.04 -4.56
CA ALA A 21 -0.14 -4.03 -3.51
C ALA A 21 -1.54 -3.41 -3.37
N TRP A 22 -2.26 -3.22 -4.48
CA TRP A 22 -3.65 -2.79 -4.45
C TRP A 22 -4.57 -3.85 -3.83
N HIS A 23 -4.44 -5.11 -4.25
CA HIS A 23 -5.30 -6.21 -3.78
C HIS A 23 -5.22 -6.43 -2.27
N PHE A 24 -4.00 -6.35 -1.71
CA PHE A 24 -3.78 -6.49 -0.27
C PHE A 24 -3.89 -5.18 0.52
N GLY A 25 -4.27 -4.07 -0.13
CA GLY A 25 -4.42 -2.78 0.54
C GLY A 25 -3.10 -2.20 1.08
N LEU A 26 -1.94 -2.62 0.56
CA LEU A 26 -0.61 -2.18 1.03
C LEU A 26 -0.42 -0.67 0.88
N PHE A 27 -1.02 -0.06 -0.14
CA PHE A 27 -1.00 1.41 -0.30
C PHE A 27 -1.75 2.11 0.84
N ARG A 28 -2.94 1.64 1.19
CA ARG A 28 -3.74 2.19 2.31
C ARG A 28 -3.04 1.97 3.65
N ALA A 29 -2.41 0.81 3.84
CA ALA A 29 -1.61 0.53 5.01
C ALA A 29 -0.40 1.46 5.11
N GLY A 30 0.29 1.71 3.99
CA GLY A 30 1.40 2.66 3.91
C GLY A 30 0.97 4.10 4.22
N ASP A 31 -0.11 4.57 3.60
CA ASP A 31 -0.68 5.90 3.87
C ASP A 31 -1.08 6.06 5.34
N CYS A 32 -1.59 4.99 5.96
CA CYS A 32 -1.91 4.96 7.39
C CYS A 32 -0.66 5.14 8.26
N LEU A 33 0.42 4.41 7.96
CA LEU A 33 1.69 4.51 8.69
C LEU A 33 2.34 5.89 8.53
N ILE A 34 2.30 6.46 7.31
CA ILE A 34 2.83 7.80 7.04
C ILE A 34 2.05 8.87 7.84
N GLN A 35 0.74 8.67 8.05
CA GLN A 35 -0.10 9.54 8.88
C GLN A 35 0.04 9.29 10.38
N GLY A 36 0.94 8.40 10.82
CA GLY A 36 1.14 8.06 12.23
C GLY A 36 0.04 7.18 12.82
N GLY A 37 -0.72 6.49 11.96
CA GLY A 37 -1.69 5.47 12.36
C GLY A 37 -1.12 4.06 12.36
N ARG A 38 -1.90 3.12 12.88
CA ARG A 38 -1.66 1.69 12.78
C ARG A 38 -2.69 1.06 11.86
N TRP A 39 -2.20 0.29 10.89
CA TRP A 39 -3.04 -0.50 10.02
C TRP A 39 -3.55 -1.75 10.74
N ASN A 40 -4.86 -1.97 10.76
CA ASN A 40 -5.46 -3.22 11.19
C ASN A 40 -5.71 -4.10 9.96
N GLY A 41 -4.86 -5.12 9.76
CA GLY A 41 -4.95 -6.04 8.64
C GLY A 41 -6.20 -6.93 8.64
N ASP A 42 -6.70 -7.27 9.82
CA ASP A 42 -7.86 -8.18 9.97
C ASP A 42 -9.19 -7.48 9.62
N ALA A 43 -9.31 -6.20 9.98
CA ALA A 43 -10.52 -5.42 9.79
C ALA A 43 -10.43 -4.40 8.63
N GLY A 44 -9.25 -4.27 7.99
CA GLY A 44 -9.05 -3.45 6.81
C GLY A 44 -9.20 -1.94 7.03
N PHE A 45 -8.94 -1.43 8.24
CA PHE A 45 -9.04 -0.01 8.57
C PHE A 45 -7.76 0.56 9.18
N CYS A 46 -7.56 1.87 9.00
CA CYS A 46 -6.49 2.63 9.63
C CYS A 46 -6.95 3.20 10.96
N ARG A 47 -6.24 2.89 12.05
CA ARG A 47 -6.43 3.52 13.36
C ARG A 47 -5.42 4.64 13.53
N LEU A 48 -5.85 5.88 13.49
CA LEU A 48 -4.97 7.02 13.77
C LEU A 48 -4.70 7.11 15.28
N ASP A 49 -3.45 6.99 15.70
CA ASP A 49 -3.04 7.13 17.10
C ASP A 49 -3.11 8.62 17.58
N SER A 50 -3.29 9.56 16.65
CA SER A 50 -3.40 11.01 16.88
C SER A 50 -4.82 11.52 17.10
N LEU A 51 -5.87 10.72 16.83
CA LEU A 51 -7.25 11.12 17.12
C LEU A 51 -7.43 11.16 18.65
N ALA A 52 -7.79 12.35 19.17
CA ALA A 52 -8.12 12.54 20.56
C ALA A 52 -9.14 11.48 21.00
N ARG A 53 -8.84 10.77 22.10
CA ARG A 53 -9.84 9.89 22.72
C ARG A 53 -11.07 10.75 23.03
N PRO A 54 -12.29 10.31 22.68
CA PRO A 54 -13.49 11.03 23.09
C PRO A 54 -13.43 11.19 24.61
N ALA A 55 -13.59 12.42 25.09
CA ALA A 55 -13.63 12.73 26.51
C ALA A 55 -14.83 11.98 27.11
N GLU A 56 -14.56 11.12 28.09
CA GLU A 56 -15.59 10.47 28.92
C GLU A 56 -16.34 11.50 29.78
#